data_AF-A0A420I163-F1
#
_entry.id   AF-A0A420I163-F1
#
_cell.length_a   1.000
_cell.length_b   1.000
_cell.length_c   1.000
_cell.angle_alpha   90.00
_cell.angle_beta   90.00
_cell.angle_gamma   90.00
#
_symmetry.space_group_name_H-M   'P 1'
#
loop_
_entity.id
_entity.type
_entity.pdbx_description
1 polymer ?
#
loop_
_entity_poly.entity_id
_entity_poly.type
_entity_poly.pdbx_seq_one_letter_code
_entity_poly.pdbx_strand_id
1 'polypeptide(L)' 'MFGITGAGMSKIRHMQNGGKRARHSIDQWDRVMMERDRRLTGFLRGQVNNPSAPPGFEVNNQWKLEKRMT' A
#
# COMPACT_ATOMS: atom_id res chain seq x y z
N MET A 1 -12.08 7.51 -28.39
CA MET A 1 -10.93 6.77 -27.80
C MET A 1 -10.86 6.86 -26.27
N PHE A 2 -11.17 7.98 -25.62
CA PHE A 2 -11.03 8.15 -24.16
C PHE A 2 -11.83 7.20 -23.25
N GLY A 3 -13.03 6.76 -23.67
CA GLY A 3 -13.87 5.87 -22.84
C GLY A 3 -13.27 4.48 -22.62
N ILE A 4 -12.75 3.85 -23.68
CA ILE A 4 -12.13 2.52 -23.62
C ILE A 4 -10.82 2.60 -22.84
N THR A 5 -10.00 3.62 -23.09
CA THR A 5 -8.75 3.84 -22.35
C THR A 5 -9.01 4.08 -20.87
N GLY A 6 -10.01 4.90 -20.51
CA GLY A 6 -10.38 5.17 -19.12
C GLY A 6 -10.87 3.92 -18.38
N ALA A 7 -11.74 3.13 -19.02
CA ALA A 7 -12.23 1.87 -18.47
C ALA A 7 -11.09 0.84 -18.30
N GLY A 8 -10.21 0.72 -19.31
CA GLY A 8 -9.04 -0.16 -19.25
C GLY A 8 -8.09 0.22 -18.11
N MET A 9 -7.75 1.50 -17.98
CA MET A 9 -6.90 2.00 -16.89
C MET A 9 -7.53 1.80 -15.51
N SER A 10 -8.84 2.01 -15.39
CA SER A 10 -9.57 1.76 -14.14
C SER A 10 -9.50 0.29 -13.74
N LYS A 11 -9.70 -0.63 -14.69
CA LYS A 11 -9.62 -2.07 -14.45
C LYS A 11 -8.21 -2.51 -14.03
N ILE A 12 -7.18 -2.03 -14.71
CA ILE A 12 -5.79 -2.35 -14.36
C ILE A 12 -5.47 -1.86 -12.95
N ARG A 13 -5.83 -0.61 -12.59
CA ARG A 13 -5.61 -0.08 -11.24
C ARG A 13 -6.38 -0.88 -10.18
N HIS A 14 -7.59 -1.33 -10.49
CA HIS A 14 -8.37 -2.18 -9.59
C HIS A 14 -7.68 -3.54 -9.35
N MET A 15 -7.12 -4.14 -10.39
CA MET A 15 -6.37 -5.40 -10.29
C MET A 15 -5.07 -5.22 -9.50
N GLN A 16 -4.30 -4.17 -9.78
CA GLN A 16 -3.06 -3.85 -9.06
C GLN A 16 -3.30 -3.60 -7.56
N ASN A 17 -4.48 -3.08 -7.19
CA ASN A 17 -4.86 -2.84 -5.80
C ASN A 17 -5.49 -4.04 -5.10
N GLY A 18 -5.40 -5.25 -5.68
CA GLY A 18 -5.98 -6.47 -5.10
C GLY A 18 -7.50 -6.43 -5.04
N GLY A 19 -8.14 -5.85 -6.06
CA GLY A 19 -9.60 -5.79 -6.15
C GLY A 19 -10.23 -4.61 -5.40
N LYS A 20 -9.42 -3.60 -5.02
CA LYS A 20 -9.89 -2.40 -4.31
C LYS A 20 -9.79 -1.17 -5.20
N ARG A 21 -10.64 -0.17 -4.94
CA ARG A 21 -10.52 1.15 -5.57
C ARG A 21 -9.21 1.83 -5.17
N ALA A 22 -8.68 2.65 -6.06
CA ALA A 22 -7.50 3.48 -5.78
C ALA A 22 -7.84 4.50 -4.68
N ARG A 23 -6.87 4.79 -3.80
CA ARG A 23 -6.99 5.88 -2.82
C ARG A 23 -6.59 7.20 -3.46
N HIS A 24 -7.25 8.27 -3.05
CA HIS A 24 -6.96 9.64 -3.45
C HIS A 24 -6.70 10.48 -2.21
N SER A 25 -6.04 11.64 -2.37
CA SER A 25 -5.76 12.57 -1.27
C SER A 25 -5.01 11.93 -0.08
N ILE A 26 -4.01 11.10 -0.41
CA ILE A 26 -3.22 10.35 0.57
C ILE A 26 -2.24 11.30 1.28
N ASP A 27 -2.46 11.48 2.57
CA ASP A 27 -1.63 12.31 3.43
C ASP A 27 -0.39 11.54 3.98
N GLN A 28 0.35 12.18 4.88
CA GLN A 28 1.55 11.56 5.46
C GLN A 28 1.20 10.39 6.39
N TRP A 29 0.12 10.51 7.16
CA TRP A 29 -0.33 9.45 8.07
C TRP A 29 -0.73 8.19 7.29
N ASP A 30 -1.52 8.37 6.23
CA ASP A 30 -1.96 7.31 5.36
C ASP A 30 -0.78 6.56 4.73
N ARG A 31 0.29 7.25 4.34
CA ARG A 31 1.49 6.60 3.81
C ARG A 31 2.15 5.70 4.86
N VAL A 32 2.25 6.16 6.10
CA VAL A 32 2.83 5.37 7.21
C VAL A 32 1.94 4.17 7.53
N MET A 33 0.62 4.34 7.54
CA MET A 33 -0.32 3.25 7.78
C MET A 33 -0.31 2.22 6.65
N MET A 34 -0.26 2.63 5.39
CA MET A 34 -0.16 1.69 4.27
C MET A 34 1.16 0.90 4.29
N GLU A 35 2.26 1.53 4.70
CA GLU A 35 3.53 0.83 4.91
C GLU A 35 3.45 -0.18 6.05
N ARG A 36 2.79 0.19 7.17
CA ARG A 36 2.50 -0.74 8.26
C ARG A 36 1.67 -1.93 7.77
N ASP A 37 0.61 -1.71 7.02
CA ASP A 37 -0.26 -2.77 6.50
C ASP A 37 0.49 -3.67 5.52
N ARG A 38 1.39 -3.11 4.70
CA ARG A 38 2.30 -3.88 3.86
C ARG A 38 3.21 -4.79 4.70
N ARG A 39 3.74 -4.31 5.81
CA ARG A 39 4.56 -5.12 6.74
C ARG A 39 3.76 -6.19 7.47
N LEU A 40 2.47 -5.96 7.70
CA LEU A 40 1.59 -6.96 8.33
C LEU A 40 1.12 -8.04 7.35
N THR A 41 0.98 -7.72 6.07
CA THR A 41 0.28 -8.59 5.10
C THR A 41 1.14 -9.02 3.91
N GLY A 42 2.30 -8.42 3.72
CA GLY A 42 3.15 -8.61 2.54
C GLY A 42 2.64 -7.91 1.27
N PHE A 43 1.46 -7.27 1.30
CA PHE A 43 0.84 -6.63 0.14
C PHE A 43 0.50 -5.17 0.42
N LEU A 44 0.81 -4.25 -0.51
CA LEU A 44 0.62 -2.80 -0.32
C LEU A 44 -0.84 -2.41 0.02
N ARG A 45 -1.82 -3.20 -0.42
CA ARG A 45 -3.26 -2.98 -0.18
C ARG A 45 -3.90 -4.09 0.65
N GLY A 46 -3.08 -4.93 1.28
CA GLY A 46 -3.55 -5.99 2.17
C GLY A 46 -4.21 -5.39 3.41
N GLN A 47 -5.22 -6.07 3.92
CA GLN A 47 -5.87 -5.74 5.18
C GLN A 47 -6.01 -7.04 5.97
N VAL A 48 -5.81 -6.98 7.26
CA VAL A 48 -5.90 -8.14 8.17
C VAL A 48 -6.56 -7.68 9.46
N ASN A 49 -7.39 -8.54 10.05
CA ASN A 49 -8.14 -8.26 11.28
C ASN A 49 -7.75 -9.21 12.42
N ASN A 50 -6.64 -9.93 12.29
CA ASN A 50 -6.16 -10.85 13.31
C ASN A 50 -5.82 -10.09 14.61
N PRO A 51 -6.20 -10.62 15.78
CA PRO A 51 -5.93 -9.97 17.07
C PRO A 51 -4.44 -9.98 17.43
N SER A 52 -3.68 -10.97 16.95
CA SER A 52 -2.23 -11.05 17.11
C SER A 52 -1.53 -10.84 15.77
N ALA A 53 -0.40 -10.12 15.79
CA ALA A 53 0.42 -9.88 14.62
C ALA A 53 1.14 -11.17 14.16
N PRO A 54 1.48 -11.30 12.87
CA PRO A 54 2.24 -12.44 12.39
C PRO A 54 3.66 -12.44 12.97
N PRO A 55 4.28 -13.62 13.19
CA PRO A 55 5.69 -13.71 13.57
C PRO A 55 6.59 -12.99 12.56
N GLY A 56 7.63 -12.33 13.05
CA GLY A 56 8.55 -11.51 12.26
C GLY A 56 8.13 -10.05 12.09
N PHE A 57 6.89 -9.67 12.47
CA PHE A 57 6.48 -8.26 12.46
C PHE A 57 7.29 -7.41 13.46
N GLU A 58 7.72 -8.04 14.56
CA GLU A 58 8.55 -7.46 15.61
C GLU A 58 9.94 -7.01 15.13
N VAL A 59 10.48 -7.63 14.07
CA VAL A 59 11.84 -7.36 13.55
C VAL A 59 11.85 -6.74 12.16
N ASN A 60 10.70 -6.53 11.53
CA ASN A 60 10.62 -6.03 10.15
C ASN A 60 10.55 -4.50 10.02
N ASN A 61 10.93 -3.77 11.06
CA ASN A 61 10.89 -2.31 11.08
C ASN A 61 12.02 -1.71 10.24
N GLN A 62 11.66 -1.09 9.11
CA GLN A 62 12.63 -0.47 8.21
C GLN A 62 12.83 1.01 8.56
N TRP A 63 14.04 1.37 8.99
CA TRP A 63 14.45 2.76 9.09
C TRP A 63 14.97 3.21 7.73
N LYS A 64 14.37 4.26 7.17
CA LYS A 64 14.78 4.80 5.87
C LYS A 64 16.02 5.66 6.06
N LEU A 65 17.06 5.35 5.30
CA LEU A 65 18.27 6.17 5.22
C LEU A 65 18.16 7.09 4.00
N GLU A 66 18.49 8.36 4.20
CA GLU A 66 18.55 9.34 3.12
C GLU A 66 20.00 9.74 2.85
N LYS A 67 20.31 10.04 1.58
CA LYS A 67 21.62 10.58 1.21
C LYS A 67 21.76 11.99 1.79
N ARG A 68 22.97 12.36 2.23
CA ARG A 68 23.27 13.73 2.68
C ARG A 68 22.88 14.72 1.58
N MET A 69 22.01 15.65 1.93
CA MET A 69 21.69 16.82 1.10
C MET A 69 22.96 17.68 1.03
N THR A 70 23.59 17.73 -0.14
CA THR A 70 24.82 18.51 -0.40
C THR A 70 24.54 19.43 -1.57
#